data_AF-A0A2K3IW04-F1
#
_entry.id   AF-A0A2K3IW04-F1
#
_cell.length_a   1.000
_cell.length_b   1.000
_cell.length_c   1.000
_cell.angle_alpha   90.00
_cell.angle_beta   90.00
_cell.angle_gamma   90.00
#
_symmetry.space_group_name_H-M   'P 1'
#
loop_
_entity.id
_entity.type
_entity.pdbx_description
1 polymer ?
#
loop_
_entity_poly.entity_id
_entity_poly.type
_entity_poly.pdbx_seq_one_letter_code
_entity_poly.pdbx_strand_id
1 'polypeptide(L)'
;MEDYVYVLDYLPKGRADLPPHKRHPTVYSIGENQFTLLELVPKNDATFTIGERIYVGKDPVLRKKIAKIKGRVSFEDMTSTAHGEMPYVILDIVHDQKEKFLKFYNESPAISTRFHVLELLPGLGKKMMHDILDERK
;
A
#
# COMPACT_ATOMS: atom_id res chain seq x y z
N MET A 1 2.14 -0.83 12.45
CA MET A 1 1.45 0.45 12.28
C MET A 1 2.22 1.19 11.22
N GLU A 2 1.54 1.69 10.19
CA GLU A 2 2.20 2.45 9.11
C GLU A 2 2.53 3.86 9.61
N ASP A 3 3.75 4.33 9.34
CA ASP A 3 4.13 5.72 9.59
C ASP A 3 3.93 6.59 8.34
N TYR A 4 4.04 5.99 7.16
CA TYR A 4 3.83 6.62 5.87
C TYR A 4 2.89 5.79 5.00
N VAL A 5 2.10 6.49 4.20
CA VAL A 5 1.14 5.92 3.26
C VAL A 5 1.18 6.72 1.96
N TYR A 6 0.72 6.10 0.87
CA TYR A 6 0.57 6.73 -0.43
C TYR A 6 -0.91 6.91 -0.73
N VAL A 7 -1.29 8.07 -1.25
CA VAL A 7 -2.67 8.38 -1.62
C VAL A 7 -3.11 7.57 -2.84
N LEU A 8 -4.26 6.93 -2.74
CA LEU A 8 -4.90 6.21 -3.84
C LEU A 8 -6.10 6.96 -4.42
N ASP A 9 -6.85 7.68 -3.58
CA ASP A 9 -8.00 8.49 -3.99
C ASP A 9 -8.32 9.54 -2.92
N TYR A 10 -8.89 10.66 -3.34
CA TYR A 10 -9.35 11.72 -2.45
C TYR A 10 -10.77 12.13 -2.82
N LEU A 11 -11.66 12.06 -1.83
CA LEU A 11 -13.07 12.44 -1.93
C LEU A 11 -13.33 13.69 -1.06
N PRO A 12 -13.24 14.91 -1.61
CA PRO A 12 -13.42 16.15 -0.83
C PRO A 12 -14.81 16.26 -0.20
N LYS A 13 -15.84 15.75 -0.89
CA LYS A 13 -17.23 15.74 -0.43
C LYS A 13 -17.63 14.42 0.22
N GLY A 14 -16.67 13.51 0.43
CA GLY A 14 -16.92 12.15 0.89
C GLY A 14 -17.62 11.27 -0.13
N ARG A 15 -17.96 10.07 0.33
CA ARG A 15 -18.63 9.03 -0.43
C ARG A 15 -20.05 9.41 -0.86
N ALA A 16 -20.31 9.39 -2.17
CA ALA A 16 -21.60 9.78 -2.73
C ALA A 16 -22.73 8.77 -2.44
N ASP A 17 -22.40 7.51 -2.20
CA ASP A 17 -23.32 6.44 -1.82
C ASP A 17 -23.87 6.57 -0.40
N LEU A 18 -23.27 7.44 0.44
CA LEU A 18 -23.75 7.71 1.79
C LEU A 18 -24.77 8.87 1.82
N PRO A 19 -25.72 8.87 2.78
CA PRO A 19 -26.59 10.03 3.03
C PRO A 19 -25.78 11.31 3.34
N PRO A 20 -26.24 12.52 2.95
CA PRO A 20 -25.48 13.76 3.09
C PRO A 20 -24.89 14.02 4.48
N HIS A 21 -25.62 13.71 5.55
CA HIS A 21 -25.18 13.89 6.94
C HIS A 21 -24.06 12.93 7.38
N LYS A 22 -23.80 11.86 6.62
CA LYS A 22 -22.69 10.90 6.85
C LYS A 22 -21.52 11.13 5.90
N ARG A 23 -21.62 12.06 4.95
CA ARG A 23 -20.55 12.37 4.02
C ARG A 23 -19.52 13.24 4.71
N HIS A 24 -18.30 12.73 4.76
CA HIS A 24 -17.16 13.46 5.32
C HIS A 24 -16.01 13.36 4.31
N PRO A 25 -15.16 14.39 4.20
CA PRO A 25 -13.96 14.31 3.39
C PRO A 25 -13.14 13.07 3.77
N THR A 26 -12.73 12.29 2.77
CA THR A 26 -12.06 11.00 2.97
C THR A 26 -10.91 10.85 1.98
N VAL A 27 -9.78 10.32 2.45
CA VAL A 27 -8.66 9.90 1.61
C VAL A 27 -8.50 8.40 1.74
N TYR A 28 -8.43 7.70 0.62
CA TYR A 28 -8.03 6.29 0.56
C TYR A 28 -6.54 6.20 0.28
N SER A 29 -5.86 5.27 0.96
CA SER A 29 -4.40 5.18 0.92
C SER A 29 -3.91 3.75 1.14
N ILE A 30 -2.65 3.51 0.77
CA ILE A 30 -1.94 2.26 0.99
C ILE A 30 -0.67 2.50 1.82
N GLY A 31 -0.45 1.65 2.80
CA GLY A 31 0.74 1.67 3.66
C GLY A 31 2.02 1.42 2.90
N GLU A 32 3.07 2.19 3.21
CA GLU A 32 4.37 2.03 2.58
C GLU A 32 5.03 0.68 2.92
N ASN A 33 4.86 0.17 4.14
CA ASN A 33 5.65 -0.97 4.60
C ASN A 33 4.91 -2.30 4.56
N GLN A 34 3.67 -2.32 5.00
CA GLN A 34 2.83 -3.53 5.08
C GLN A 34 1.71 -3.52 4.04
N PHE A 35 1.68 -2.55 3.13
CA PHE A 35 0.63 -2.40 2.11
C PHE A 35 -0.78 -2.35 2.73
N THR A 36 -0.90 -1.82 3.95
CA THR A 36 -2.17 -1.74 4.66
C THR A 36 -3.10 -0.74 3.97
N LEU A 37 -4.29 -1.15 3.55
CA LEU A 37 -5.31 -0.23 3.02
C LEU A 37 -5.98 0.54 4.15
N LEU A 38 -6.02 1.87 4.03
CA LEU A 38 -6.49 2.76 5.09
C LEU A 38 -7.44 3.83 4.55
N GLU A 39 -8.49 4.08 5.31
CA GLU A 39 -9.35 5.26 5.18
C GLU A 39 -8.88 6.32 6.17
N LEU A 40 -8.60 7.52 5.66
CA LEU A 40 -8.08 8.64 6.42
C LEU A 40 -9.05 9.82 6.39
N VAL A 41 -9.05 10.57 7.49
CA VAL A 41 -9.76 11.85 7.58
C VAL A 41 -8.74 12.97 7.36
N PRO A 42 -8.86 13.77 6.30
CA PRO A 42 -7.97 14.88 6.03
C PRO A 42 -8.22 16.04 7.02
N LYS A 43 -7.24 16.93 7.17
CA LYS A 43 -7.45 18.24 7.79
C LYS A 43 -8.25 19.15 6.85
N ASN A 44 -8.86 20.19 7.40
CA ASN A 44 -9.57 21.19 6.60
C ASN A 44 -8.62 21.79 5.55
N ASP A 45 -9.15 22.00 4.34
CA ASP A 45 -8.47 22.60 3.18
C ASP A 45 -7.22 21.86 2.69
N ALA A 46 -6.95 20.65 3.18
CA ALA A 46 -5.87 19.82 2.67
C ALA A 46 -6.20 19.31 1.26
N THR A 47 -5.25 19.46 0.34
CA THR A 47 -5.31 18.90 -1.01
C THR A 47 -4.38 17.69 -1.11
N PHE A 48 -4.72 16.75 -1.99
CA PHE A 48 -4.00 15.50 -2.18
C PHE A 48 -3.78 15.25 -3.66
N THR A 49 -2.64 14.66 -3.97
CA THR A 49 -2.32 14.11 -5.30
C THR A 49 -2.26 12.59 -5.20
N ILE A 50 -2.73 11.86 -6.21
CA ILE A 50 -2.57 10.40 -6.26
C ILE A 50 -1.07 10.06 -6.28
N GLY A 51 -0.68 9.03 -5.55
CA GLY A 51 0.73 8.66 -5.34
C GLY A 51 1.47 9.57 -4.35
N GLU A 52 0.83 10.58 -3.77
CA GLU A 52 1.48 11.42 -2.77
C GLU A 52 1.82 10.62 -1.50
N ARG A 53 3.09 10.61 -1.11
CA ARG A 53 3.57 10.04 0.16
C ARG A 53 3.28 10.98 1.33
N ILE A 54 2.46 10.55 2.28
CA ILE A 54 2.05 11.34 3.43
C ILE A 54 2.36 10.63 4.76
N TYR A 55 2.67 11.41 5.80
CA TYR A 55 2.90 10.90 7.14
C TYR A 55 1.59 10.71 7.91
N VAL A 56 1.40 9.51 8.46
CA VAL A 56 0.25 9.11 9.32
C VAL A 56 0.69 8.49 10.65
N GLY A 57 2.00 8.42 10.91
CA GLY A 57 2.60 7.87 12.12
C GLY A 57 2.21 8.62 13.40
N LYS A 58 2.69 8.17 14.55
CA LYS A 58 2.16 8.61 15.86
C LYS A 58 2.39 10.09 16.18
N ASP A 59 3.38 10.74 15.58
CA ASP A 59 3.72 12.14 15.85
C ASP A 59 2.71 13.11 15.20
N PRO A 60 1.87 13.80 15.99
CA PRO A 60 0.87 14.71 15.44
C PRO A 60 1.47 15.94 14.74
N VAL A 61 2.70 16.34 15.11
CA VAL A 61 3.39 17.51 14.54
C VAL A 61 3.79 17.24 13.08
N LEU A 62 4.19 16.01 12.80
CA LEU A 62 4.56 15.57 11.46
C LEU A 62 3.35 15.32 10.54
N ARG A 63 2.15 15.11 11.12
CA ARG A 63 0.90 14.93 10.34
C ARG A 63 0.41 16.26 9.77
N LYS A 64 0.94 16.67 8.62
CA LYS A 64 0.60 17.95 7.99
C LYS A 64 -0.80 17.98 7.36
N LYS A 65 -1.21 16.90 6.69
CA LYS A 65 -2.46 16.85 5.91
C LYS A 65 -3.57 15.99 6.50
N ILE A 66 -3.26 15.08 7.43
CA ILE A 66 -4.20 14.09 7.98
C ILE A 66 -4.58 14.45 9.42
N ALA A 67 -5.89 14.47 9.70
CA ALA A 67 -6.43 14.70 11.04
C ALA A 67 -6.39 13.41 11.87
N LYS A 68 -6.89 12.30 11.30
CA LYS A 68 -6.86 10.99 11.95
C LYS A 68 -6.99 9.85 10.93
N ILE A 69 -6.54 8.66 11.35
CA ILE A 69 -6.83 7.40 10.65
C ILE A 69 -8.24 6.95 11.08
N LYS A 70 -9.15 6.77 10.12
CA LYS A 70 -10.50 6.28 10.42
C LYS A 70 -10.49 4.77 10.66
N GLY A 71 -9.74 4.02 9.85
CA GLY A 71 -9.60 2.58 10.02
C GLY A 71 -8.95 1.90 8.82
N ARG A 72 -8.83 0.58 8.92
CA ARG A 72 -8.48 -0.29 7.79
C ARG A 72 -9.70 -0.48 6.89
N VAL A 73 -9.45 -0.66 5.61
CA VAL A 73 -10.47 -0.92 4.59
C VAL A 73 -10.16 -2.25 3.92
N SER A 74 -11.18 -3.01 3.56
CA SER A 74 -11.01 -4.21 2.73
C SER A 74 -10.63 -3.80 1.31
N PHE A 75 -10.16 -4.75 0.49
CA PHE A 75 -9.90 -4.43 -0.91
C PHE A 75 -11.20 -4.06 -1.61
N GLU A 76 -12.28 -4.79 -1.36
CA GLU A 76 -13.58 -4.67 -2.01
C GLU A 76 -14.33 -3.37 -1.68
N ASP A 77 -14.03 -2.74 -0.54
CA ASP A 77 -14.68 -1.50 -0.10
C ASP A 77 -14.00 -0.21 -0.64
N MET A 78 -12.91 -0.36 -1.40
CA MET A 78 -12.18 0.74 -2.02
C MET A 78 -12.97 1.34 -3.19
N THR A 79 -12.65 2.59 -3.55
CA THR A 79 -13.26 3.23 -4.73
C THR A 79 -12.69 2.65 -6.02
N SER A 80 -13.43 2.75 -7.12
CA SER A 80 -12.95 2.34 -8.44
C SER A 80 -11.66 3.08 -8.83
N THR A 81 -11.55 4.37 -8.48
CA THR A 81 -10.32 5.16 -8.64
C THR A 81 -9.17 4.54 -7.84
N ALA A 82 -9.37 4.31 -6.53
CA ALA A 82 -8.32 3.74 -5.71
C ALA A 82 -7.86 2.35 -6.19
N HIS A 83 -8.78 1.52 -6.69
CA HIS A 83 -8.44 0.25 -7.34
C HIS A 83 -7.61 0.44 -8.61
N GLY A 84 -8.00 1.39 -9.46
CA GLY A 84 -7.29 1.68 -10.71
C GLY A 84 -5.87 2.19 -10.48
N GLU A 85 -5.66 2.99 -9.43
CA GLU A 85 -4.37 3.61 -9.12
C GLU A 85 -3.42 2.69 -8.32
N MET A 86 -3.97 1.74 -7.56
CA MET A 86 -3.20 0.87 -6.66
C MET A 86 -2.04 0.13 -7.32
N PRO A 87 -2.17 -0.48 -8.52
CA PRO A 87 -1.04 -1.16 -9.18
C PRO A 87 0.13 -0.24 -9.48
N TYR A 88 -0.14 1.01 -9.89
CA TYR A 88 0.89 2.00 -10.20
C TYR A 88 1.59 2.48 -8.93
N VAL A 89 0.82 2.80 -7.88
CA VAL A 89 1.37 3.22 -6.59
C VAL A 89 2.18 2.11 -5.92
N ILE A 90 1.75 0.84 -6.03
CA ILE A 90 2.54 -0.31 -5.55
C ILE A 90 3.87 -0.39 -6.30
N LEU A 91 3.87 -0.18 -7.62
CA LEU A 91 5.09 -0.22 -8.41
C LEU A 91 6.08 0.88 -7.96
N ASP A 92 5.58 2.09 -7.71
CA ASP A 92 6.39 3.19 -7.16
C ASP A 92 6.98 2.82 -5.79
N ILE A 93 6.18 2.28 -4.87
CA ILE A 93 6.65 1.81 -3.55
C ILE A 93 7.74 0.73 -3.71
N VAL A 94 7.56 -0.20 -4.64
CA VAL A 94 8.54 -1.28 -4.91
C VAL A 94 9.84 -0.71 -5.45
N HIS A 95 9.78 0.27 -6.36
CA HIS A 95 10.96 0.92 -6.91
C HIS A 95 11.71 1.75 -5.85
N ASP A 96 10.99 2.48 -5.01
CA ASP A 96 11.56 3.29 -3.92
C ASP A 96 12.19 2.42 -2.82
N GLN A 97 11.70 1.18 -2.65
CA GLN A 97 12.23 0.20 -1.70
C GLN A 97 12.91 -0.99 -2.39
N LYS A 98 13.51 -0.79 -3.57
CA LYS A 98 14.04 -1.87 -4.41
C LYS A 98 14.96 -2.84 -3.65
N GLU A 99 15.80 -2.35 -2.74
CA GLU A 99 16.75 -3.17 -1.97
C GLU A 99 16.01 -4.22 -1.11
N LYS A 100 14.88 -3.85 -0.52
CA LYS A 100 14.05 -4.76 0.28
C LYS A 100 13.53 -5.93 -0.57
N PHE A 101 13.07 -5.64 -1.78
CA PHE A 101 12.52 -6.64 -2.69
C PHE A 101 13.61 -7.48 -3.35
N LEU A 102 14.73 -6.88 -3.75
CA LEU A 102 15.90 -7.62 -4.25
C LEU A 102 16.47 -8.55 -3.19
N LYS A 103 16.53 -8.10 -1.93
CA LYS A 103 16.94 -8.94 -0.80
C LYS A 103 16.07 -10.19 -0.66
N PHE A 104 14.75 -10.09 -0.87
CA PHE A 104 13.86 -11.26 -0.88
C PHE A 104 14.28 -12.26 -1.97
N TYR A 105 14.59 -11.80 -3.18
CA TYR A 105 15.05 -12.69 -4.26
C TYR A 105 16.43 -13.29 -4.03
N ASN A 106 17.31 -12.63 -3.28
CA ASN A 106 18.69 -13.10 -3.05
C ASN A 106 18.81 -13.97 -1.79
N GLU A 107 18.00 -13.70 -0.76
CA GLU A 107 18.19 -14.26 0.58
C GLU A 107 17.01 -15.09 1.09
N SER A 108 15.89 -15.17 0.36
CA SER A 108 14.74 -15.96 0.84
C SER A 108 15.10 -17.44 1.02
N PRO A 109 14.71 -18.07 2.15
CA PRO A 109 15.03 -19.46 2.43
C PRO A 109 14.03 -20.42 1.79
N ALA A 110 14.37 -21.71 1.79
CA ALA A 110 13.39 -22.77 1.59
C ALA A 110 12.45 -22.89 2.80
N ILE A 111 11.17 -23.19 2.56
CA ILE A 111 10.18 -23.48 3.63
C ILE A 111 10.33 -24.95 4.07
N SER A 112 10.58 -25.84 3.12
CA SER A 112 10.85 -27.26 3.36
C SER A 112 11.77 -27.82 2.29
N THR A 113 12.15 -29.10 2.41
CA THR A 113 12.95 -29.79 1.38
C THR A 113 12.28 -29.86 0.01
N ARG A 114 10.96 -29.65 -0.07
CA ARG A 114 10.18 -29.74 -1.31
C ARG A 114 9.52 -28.42 -1.72
N PHE A 115 9.69 -27.34 -0.94
CA PHE A 115 8.95 -26.10 -1.15
C PHE A 115 9.78 -24.86 -0.77
N HIS A 116 9.89 -23.91 -1.69
CA HIS A 116 10.62 -22.66 -1.52
C HIS A 116 9.68 -21.46 -1.38
N VAL A 117 10.08 -20.44 -0.61
CA VAL A 117 9.32 -19.18 -0.47
C VAL A 117 9.09 -18.48 -1.83
N LEU A 118 10.01 -18.66 -2.78
CA LEU A 118 9.92 -18.07 -4.13
C LEU A 118 8.72 -18.60 -4.92
N GLU A 119 8.33 -19.86 -4.67
CA GLU A 119 7.19 -20.48 -5.34
C GLU A 119 5.85 -19.89 -4.89
N LEU A 120 5.83 -19.05 -3.84
CA LEU A 120 4.65 -18.28 -3.45
C LEU A 120 4.37 -17.10 -4.39
N LEU A 121 5.36 -16.69 -5.20
CA LEU A 121 5.17 -15.62 -6.17
C LEU A 121 4.31 -16.12 -7.33
N PRO A 122 3.19 -15.42 -7.66
CA PRO A 122 2.35 -15.80 -8.79
C PRO A 122 3.16 -15.90 -10.08
N GLY A 123 3.05 -17.04 -10.78
CA GLY A 123 3.77 -17.30 -12.03
C GLY A 123 5.20 -17.86 -11.85
N LEU A 124 5.71 -17.97 -10.63
CA LEU A 124 7.04 -18.53 -10.35
C LEU A 124 6.92 -20.00 -9.94
N GLY A 125 7.12 -20.92 -10.89
CA GLY A 125 7.15 -22.36 -10.65
C GLY A 125 8.54 -22.91 -10.33
N LYS A 126 8.63 -24.22 -10.04
CA LYS A 126 9.88 -24.92 -9.68
C LYS A 126 11.06 -24.64 -10.60
N LYS A 127 10.84 -24.63 -11.92
CA LYS A 127 11.90 -24.36 -12.89
C LYS A 127 12.54 -22.98 -12.66
N MET A 128 11.72 -21.93 -12.67
CA MET A 128 12.18 -20.56 -12.45
C MET A 128 12.82 -20.38 -11.07
N MET A 129 12.27 -21.05 -10.05
CA MET A 129 12.85 -21.07 -8.72
C MET A 129 14.28 -21.65 -8.72
N HIS A 130 14.49 -22.80 -9.37
CA HIS A 130 15.83 -23.38 -9.51
C HIS A 130 16.78 -22.47 -10.28
N ASP A 131 16.33 -21.87 -11.40
CA ASP A 131 17.11 -20.92 -12.17
C ASP A 131 17.59 -19.75 -11.29
N ILE A 132 16.70 -19.15 -10.49
CA ILE A 132 17.06 -18.08 -9.55
C ILE A 132 18.05 -18.56 -8.48
N LEU A 133 17.85 -19.76 -7.90
CA LEU A 133 18.74 -20.30 -6.87
C LEU A 133 20.14 -20.63 -7.40
N ASP A 134 20.25 -21.03 -8.67
CA ASP A 134 21.53 -21.29 -9.30
C ASP A 134 22.29 -19.99 -9.59
N GLU A 135 21.59 -18.91 -9.99
CA GLU A 135 22.18 -17.57 -10.18
C GLU A 135 22.59 -16.88 -8.86
N ARG A 136 22.11 -17.34 -7.70
CA ARG A 136 22.57 -16.84 -6.39
C ARG A 136 23.98 -17.29 -6.01
N LYS A 137 24.52 -18.34 -6.65
CA LYS A 137 25.80 -18.97 -6.32
C LYS A 137 26.97 -18.24 -6.93
#